data_AF-A0A919BQF7-F1
#
_entry.id   AF-A0A919BQF7-F1
#
_cell.length_a   1.000
_cell.length_b   1.000
_cell.length_c   1.000
_cell.angle_alpha   90.00
_cell.angle_beta   90.00
_cell.angle_gamma   90.00
#
_symmetry.space_group_name_H-M   'P 1'
#
loop_
_entity.id
_entity.type
_entity.pdbx_description
1 polymer ?
#
loop_
_entity_poly.entity_id
_entity_poly.type
_entity_poly.pdbx_seq_one_letter_code
_entity_poly.pdbx_strand_id
1 'polypeptide(L)'
;MFKVLSTSLLFVTALSHAATIPVPEHAKVFADYTSESPAVISFFTKESEQQIKQFYQSTFGQPTSSEQKYGRIQLYYEVDGQLIRVIIAPQAKVNEVNVIQMKKPS
;
A
#
# COMPACT_ATOMS: atom_id res chain seq x y z
N MET A 1 -54.65 21.42 4.55
CA MET A 1 -53.81 20.51 5.37
C MET A 1 -52.51 20.30 4.59
N PHE A 2 -51.42 21.00 4.95
CA PHE A 2 -50.15 20.96 4.20
C PHE A 2 -49.18 19.98 4.86
N LYS A 3 -48.74 18.95 4.11
CA LYS A 3 -47.72 17.99 4.51
C LYS A 3 -46.37 18.53 4.02
N VAL A 4 -45.53 19.00 4.94
CA VAL A 4 -44.12 19.33 4.64
C VAL A 4 -43.31 18.03 4.68
N LEU A 5 -42.77 17.61 3.54
CA LEU A 5 -41.75 16.57 3.48
C LEU A 5 -40.40 17.22 3.80
N SER A 6 -39.79 16.82 4.90
CA SER A 6 -38.44 17.21 5.26
C SER A 6 -37.47 16.25 4.57
N THR A 7 -36.75 16.74 3.55
CA THR A 7 -35.70 15.98 2.89
C THR A 7 -34.37 16.36 3.55
N SER A 8 -33.81 15.44 4.34
CA SER A 8 -32.47 15.62 4.89
C SER A 8 -31.43 15.39 3.79
N LEU A 9 -30.62 16.41 3.53
CA LEU A 9 -29.48 16.33 2.62
C LEU A 9 -28.29 15.73 3.39
N LEU A 10 -27.88 14.52 3.02
CA LEU A 10 -26.66 13.89 3.56
C LEU A 10 -25.45 14.40 2.76
N PHE A 11 -24.61 15.21 3.39
CA PHE A 11 -23.28 15.52 2.87
C PHE A 11 -22.35 14.34 3.16
N VAL A 12 -22.00 13.57 2.14
CA VAL A 12 -20.88 12.63 2.21
C VAL A 12 -19.62 13.44 1.95
N THR A 13 -18.87 13.74 3.01
CA THR A 13 -17.49 14.20 2.86
C THR A 13 -16.64 13.03 2.38
N ALA A 14 -16.22 13.06 1.11
CA ALA A 14 -15.14 12.21 0.67
C ALA A 14 -13.87 12.66 1.41
N LEU A 15 -13.50 11.94 2.47
CA LEU A 15 -12.16 12.07 3.02
C LEU A 15 -11.21 11.69 1.87
N SER A 16 -10.39 12.64 1.42
CA SER A 16 -9.25 12.33 0.58
C SER A 16 -8.37 11.38 1.39
N HIS A 17 -8.52 10.08 1.13
CA HIS A 17 -7.69 9.06 1.74
C HIS A 17 -6.30 9.25 1.15
N ALA A 18 -5.45 10.01 1.85
CA ALA A 18 -4.01 9.88 1.63
C ALA A 18 -3.74 8.38 1.70
N ALA A 19 -3.30 7.81 0.58
CA ALA A 19 -3.22 6.37 0.44
C ALA A 19 -2.31 5.85 1.55
N THR A 20 -2.91 5.17 2.53
CA THR A 20 -2.17 4.64 3.66
C THR A 20 -1.46 3.40 3.15
N ILE A 21 -0.13 3.41 3.15
CA ILE A 21 0.64 2.23 2.76
C ILE A 21 0.37 1.13 3.82
N PRO A 22 -0.21 -0.01 3.44
CA PRO A 22 -0.58 -1.06 4.38
C PRO A 22 0.68 -1.79 4.88
N VAL A 23 0.70 -2.09 6.18
CA VAL A 23 1.79 -2.80 6.85
C VAL A 23 1.21 -3.99 7.62
N PRO A 24 1.80 -5.20 7.54
CA PRO A 24 1.36 -6.34 8.34
C PRO A 24 1.41 -6.04 9.85
N GLU A 25 0.42 -6.52 10.61
CA GLU A 25 0.20 -6.18 12.03
C GLU A 25 1.44 -6.36 12.93
N HIS A 26 2.25 -7.39 12.69
CA HIS A 26 3.43 -7.71 13.49
C HIS A 26 4.76 -7.30 12.84
N ALA A 27 4.71 -6.40 11.85
CA ALA A 27 5.92 -5.86 11.24
C ALA A 27 6.62 -4.87 12.19
N LYS A 28 7.96 -4.86 12.13
CA LYS A 28 8.79 -3.86 12.79
C LYS A 28 9.16 -2.78 11.79
N VAL A 29 8.42 -1.68 11.78
CA VAL A 29 8.74 -0.48 10.99
C VAL A 29 10.03 0.15 11.51
N PHE A 30 10.94 0.49 10.60
CA PHE A 30 12.21 1.16 10.94
C PHE A 30 12.46 2.42 10.12
N ALA A 31 11.67 2.68 9.08
CA ALA A 31 11.63 3.94 8.37
C ALA A 31 10.20 4.24 7.91
N ASP A 32 9.73 5.46 8.16
CA ASP A 32 8.43 5.98 7.74
C ASP A 32 8.61 7.41 7.24
N TYR A 33 8.50 7.56 5.92
CA TYR A 33 8.56 8.83 5.20
C TYR A 33 7.26 9.02 4.40
N THR A 34 6.12 8.59 4.96
CA THR A 34 4.81 8.67 4.27
C THR A 34 4.29 10.10 4.08
N SER A 35 4.88 11.09 4.76
CA SER A 35 4.64 12.51 4.52
C SER A 35 5.44 13.10 3.36
N GLU A 36 6.37 12.34 2.78
CA GLU A 36 7.24 12.77 1.67
C GLU A 36 6.71 12.30 0.30
N SER A 37 7.31 12.80 -0.78
CA SER A 37 7.03 12.35 -2.15
C SER A 37 8.34 11.97 -2.86
N PRO A 38 8.56 10.68 -3.20
CA PRO A 38 7.62 9.56 -3.01
C PRO A 38 7.41 9.22 -1.53
N ALA A 39 6.23 8.69 -1.20
CA ALA A 39 5.95 8.15 0.13
C ALA A 39 6.66 6.80 0.28
N VAL A 40 7.37 6.61 1.39
CA VAL A 40 8.17 5.40 1.63
C VAL A 40 7.91 4.85 3.02
N ILE A 41 7.74 3.54 3.13
CA ILE A 41 7.79 2.83 4.41
C ILE A 41 8.66 1.57 4.27
N SER A 42 9.49 1.33 5.28
CA SER A 42 10.38 0.17 5.34
C SER A 42 10.26 -0.55 6.68
N PHE A 43 10.13 -1.87 6.62
CA PHE A 43 9.89 -2.69 7.79
C PHE A 43 10.50 -4.08 7.67
N PHE A 44 10.74 -4.72 8.83
CA PHE A 44 11.04 -6.14 8.90
C PHE A 44 9.78 -6.93 9.27
N THR A 45 9.63 -8.12 8.69
CA THR A 45 8.52 -9.02 9.03
C THR A 45 8.97 -10.49 9.05
N LYS A 46 8.31 -11.30 9.86
CA LYS A 46 8.47 -12.77 9.86
C LYS A 46 7.58 -13.46 8.83
N GLU A 47 6.66 -12.72 8.19
CA GLU A 47 5.86 -13.25 7.09
C GLU A 47 6.77 -13.82 6.01
N SER A 48 6.41 -14.98 5.46
CA SER A 48 7.08 -15.55 4.31
C SER A 48 6.89 -14.67 3.08
N GLU A 49 7.75 -14.82 2.08
CA GLU A 49 7.61 -14.13 0.80
C GLU A 49 6.21 -14.31 0.19
N GLN A 50 5.66 -15.52 0.28
CA GLN A 50 4.32 -15.83 -0.25
C GLN A 50 3.21 -15.11 0.53
N GLN A 51 3.32 -15.04 1.86
CA GLN A 51 2.36 -14.30 2.70
C GLN A 51 2.44 -12.79 2.41
N ILE A 52 3.64 -12.24 2.21
CA ILE A 52 3.83 -10.83 1.83
C ILE A 52 3.20 -10.56 0.46
N LYS A 53 3.43 -11.43 -0.53
CA LYS A 53 2.80 -11.34 -1.85
C LYS A 53 1.28 -11.36 -1.75
N GLN A 54 0.72 -12.31 -0.99
CA GLN A 54 -0.72 -12.43 -0.79
C GLN A 54 -1.32 -11.21 -0.10
N PHE A 55 -0.66 -10.67 0.94
CA PHE A 55 -1.09 -9.47 1.64
C PHE A 55 -1.21 -8.26 0.72
N TYR A 56 -0.20 -8.00 -0.11
CA TYR A 56 -0.27 -6.89 -1.05
C TYR A 56 -1.21 -7.17 -2.21
N GLN A 57 -1.34 -8.42 -2.66
CA GLN A 57 -2.33 -8.78 -3.67
C GLN A 57 -3.77 -8.60 -3.20
N SER A 58 -4.09 -8.94 -1.96
CA SER A 58 -5.43 -8.73 -1.40
C SER A 58 -5.74 -7.24 -1.19
N THR A 59 -4.71 -6.39 -1.10
CA THR A 59 -4.88 -4.95 -0.86
C THR A 59 -4.86 -4.13 -2.15
N PHE A 60 -4.00 -4.47 -3.11
CA PHE A 60 -3.77 -3.71 -4.34
C PHE A 60 -4.24 -4.42 -5.62
N GLY A 61 -4.73 -5.66 -5.52
CA GLY A 61 -5.05 -6.49 -6.68
C GLY A 61 -3.81 -7.19 -7.25
N GLN A 62 -3.88 -7.64 -8.50
CA GLN A 62 -2.73 -8.31 -9.13
C GLN A 62 -1.63 -7.29 -9.48
N PRO A 63 -0.34 -7.63 -9.28
CA PRO A 63 0.74 -6.77 -9.71
C PRO A 63 0.71 -6.62 -11.24
N THR A 64 0.98 -5.42 -11.73
CA THR A 64 1.14 -5.14 -13.17
C THR A 64 2.39 -5.81 -13.72
N SER A 65 3.42 -5.99 -12.89
CA SER A 65 4.59 -6.81 -13.20
C SER A 65 5.31 -7.29 -11.92
N SER A 66 6.14 -8.31 -12.08
CA SER A 66 7.02 -8.82 -11.04
C SER A 66 8.42 -9.08 -11.60
N GLU A 67 9.45 -8.67 -10.89
CA GLU A 67 10.85 -8.89 -11.26
C GLU A 67 11.63 -9.54 -10.12
N GLN A 68 12.60 -10.37 -10.48
CA GLN A 68 13.62 -10.86 -9.54
C GLN A 68 14.97 -10.24 -9.90
N LYS A 69 15.56 -9.46 -8.98
CA LYS A 69 16.80 -8.72 -9.23
C LYS A 69 17.67 -8.71 -7.98
N TYR A 70 18.92 -9.16 -8.11
CA TYR A 70 19.91 -9.22 -7.02
C TYR A 70 19.38 -9.92 -5.75
N GLY A 71 18.68 -11.04 -5.92
CA GLY A 71 18.10 -11.81 -4.81
C GLY A 71 16.87 -11.17 -4.16
N ARG A 72 16.32 -10.10 -4.74
CA ARG A 72 15.11 -9.41 -4.28
C ARG A 72 13.98 -9.60 -5.26
N ILE A 73 12.76 -9.59 -4.75
CA ILE A 73 11.55 -9.54 -5.57
C ILE A 73 11.00 -8.13 -5.56
N GLN A 74 10.62 -7.65 -6.72
CA GLN A 74 9.96 -6.36 -6.90
C GLN A 74 8.60 -6.60 -7.53
N LEU A 75 7.55 -6.21 -6.81
CA LEU A 75 6.18 -6.23 -7.29
C LEU A 75 5.78 -4.80 -7.61
N TYR A 76 5.23 -4.60 -8.80
CA TYR A 76 4.75 -3.29 -9.25
C TYR A 76 3.24 -3.33 -9.34
N TYR A 77 2.57 -2.31 -8.82
CA TYR A 77 1.13 -2.15 -8.86
C TYR A 77 0.78 -0.77 -9.38
N GLU A 78 -0.42 -0.66 -9.95
CA GLU A 78 -1.07 0.60 -10.28
C GLU A 78 -2.46 0.60 -9.66
N VAL A 79 -2.73 1.52 -8.74
CA VAL A 79 -3.99 1.63 -8.00
C VAL A 79 -4.39 3.09 -7.94
N ASP A 80 -5.57 3.43 -8.46
CA ASP A 80 -6.15 4.79 -8.42
C ASP A 80 -5.18 5.92 -8.82
N GLY A 81 -4.44 5.70 -9.92
CA GLY A 81 -3.44 6.65 -10.42
C GLY A 81 -2.18 6.78 -9.55
N GLN A 82 -1.96 5.85 -8.62
CA GLN A 82 -0.70 5.68 -7.89
C GLN A 82 0.10 4.52 -8.47
N LEU A 83 1.42 4.71 -8.55
CA LEU A 83 2.38 3.65 -8.78
C LEU A 83 2.90 3.19 -7.42
N ILE A 84 2.83 1.89 -7.17
CA ILE A 84 3.31 1.28 -5.93
C ILE A 84 4.36 0.22 -6.27
N ARG A 85 5.51 0.31 -5.64
CA ARG A 85 6.57 -0.70 -5.73
C ARG A 85 6.79 -1.33 -4.37
N VAL A 86 6.60 -2.64 -4.28
CA VAL A 86 6.93 -3.44 -3.10
C VAL A 86 8.20 -4.22 -3.40
N ILE A 87 9.25 -3.99 -2.61
CA ILE A 87 10.52 -4.70 -2.70
C ILE A 87 10.62 -5.64 -1.51
N ILE A 88 10.79 -6.93 -1.76
CA ILE A 88 10.94 -7.98 -0.75
C ILE A 88 12.37 -8.49 -0.83
N ALA A 89 13.12 -8.34 0.26
CA ALA A 89 14.49 -8.81 0.39
C ALA A 89 14.58 -9.83 1.53
N PRO A 90 14.92 -11.10 1.24
CA PRO A 90 15.11 -12.09 2.29
C PRO A 90 16.34 -11.78 3.13
N GLN A 91 16.21 -11.89 4.45
CA GLN A 91 17.28 -11.84 5.44
C GLN A 91 17.29 -13.16 6.21
N ALA A 92 18.32 -13.40 7.04
CA ALA A 92 18.53 -14.70 7.69
C ALA A 92 17.31 -15.28 8.44
N LYS A 93 16.49 -14.43 9.09
CA LYS A 93 15.32 -14.86 9.90
C LYS A 93 14.04 -14.08 9.62
N VAL A 94 14.09 -13.08 8.75
CA VAL A 94 13.01 -12.13 8.46
C VAL A 94 13.08 -11.72 7.01
N ASN A 95 12.01 -11.11 6.48
CA ASN A 95 12.06 -10.36 5.24
C ASN A 95 12.13 -8.87 5.56
N GLU A 96 13.00 -8.16 4.87
CA GLU A 96 12.94 -6.72 4.77
C GLU A 96 12.00 -6.36 3.61
N VAL A 97 11.05 -5.46 3.88
CA VAL A 97 10.08 -5.00 2.89
C VAL A 97 10.19 -3.49 2.80
N ASN A 98 10.35 -2.99 1.58
CA ASN A 98 10.34 -1.57 1.27
C ASN A 98 9.16 -1.31 0.34
N VAL A 99 8.27 -0.41 0.72
CA VAL A 99 7.13 0.00 -0.12
C VAL A 99 7.28 1.46 -0.47
N ILE A 100 7.20 1.74 -1.77
CA ILE A 100 7.34 3.09 -2.32
C ILE A 100 6.07 3.38 -3.10
N GLN A 101 5.43 4.50 -2.78
CA GLN A 101 4.22 4.96 -3.44
C GLN A 101 4.43 6.36 -4.00
N MET A 102 4.00 6.57 -5.24
CA MET A 102 4.05 7.88 -5.90
C MET A 102 2.90 8.04 -6.87
N LYS A 103 2.54 9.28 -7.18
CA LYS A 103 1.57 9.57 -8.24
C LYS A 103 2.10 9.07 -9.58
N LYS A 104 1.24 8.45 -10.37
CA LYS A 104 1.54 8.12 -11.76
C LYS A 104 1.78 9.43 -12.53
N PRO A 105 2.90 9.57 -13.26
CA PRO A 105 3.12 10.72 -14.12
C PRO A 105 1.97 10.83 -15.13
N SER A 106 1.43 12.04 -15.28
CA SER A 106 0.41 12.39 -16.28
C SER A 106 0.97 12.34 -17.70
#